data_AF-A0A1F6GAV8-F1
#
_entry.id   AF-A0A1F6GAV8-F1
#
_cell.length_a   1.000
_cell.length_b   1.000
_cell.length_c   1.000
_cell.angle_alpha   90.00
_cell.angle_beta   90.00
_cell.angle_gamma   90.00
#
_symmetry.space_group_name_H-M   'P 1'
#
loop_
_entity.id
_entity.type
_entity.pdbx_description
1 polymer ?
#
loop_
_entity_poly.entity_id
_entity_poly.type
_entity_poly.pdbx_seq_one_letter_code
_entity_poly.pdbx_strand_id
1 'polypeptide(L)'
;MSFFVQFADTLALFLVFFGLMFFVLRRFFFWFFAISERQERLIRIEKTQEQIKAQLTQVQEQIRQLAEQVPTLDSANTERLRNLVQSELTPNPPLVKRDLAQDFRPFNPKVKAQVQARIERGECAYCGQPAAASFCDLQHEKAYFSGNYPEPLNLPNSSEDY
;
A
#
# COMPACT_ATOMS: atom_id res chain seq x y z
N MET A 1 -62.49 -56.71 12.21
CA MET A 1 -62.22 -55.28 12.50
C MET A 1 -60.95 -55.04 13.33
N SER A 2 -60.54 -55.94 14.23
CA SER A 2 -59.34 -55.76 15.09
C SER A 2 -57.99 -55.67 14.35
N PHE A 3 -57.81 -56.40 13.25
CA PHE A 3 -56.55 -56.42 12.49
C PHE A 3 -56.19 -55.07 11.86
N PHE A 4 -57.17 -54.36 11.30
CA PHE A 4 -56.95 -53.05 10.68
C PHE A 4 -56.55 -51.98 11.71
N VAL A 5 -57.09 -52.06 12.93
CA VAL A 5 -56.74 -51.13 14.02
C VAL A 5 -55.30 -51.39 14.48
N GLN A 6 -54.91 -52.65 14.69
CA GLN A 6 -53.53 -52.99 15.06
C GLN A 6 -52.50 -52.66 13.98
N PHE A 7 -52.86 -52.85 12.69
CA PHE A 7 -52.02 -52.43 11.57
C PHE A 7 -51.84 -50.91 11.52
N ALA A 8 -52.92 -50.15 11.76
CA ALA A 8 -52.84 -48.68 11.80
C ALA A 8 -51.99 -48.17 12.97
N ASP A 9 -52.12 -48.76 14.16
CA ASP A 9 -51.32 -48.38 15.33
C ASP A 9 -49.82 -48.69 15.14
N THR A 10 -49.49 -49.87 14.59
CA THR A 10 -48.10 -50.24 14.28
C THR A 10 -47.50 -49.34 13.20
N LEU A 11 -48.27 -48.99 12.18
CA LEU A 11 -47.83 -48.06 11.13
C LEU A 11 -47.63 -46.64 11.69
N ALA A 12 -48.50 -46.18 12.60
CA ALA A 12 -48.36 -44.88 13.25
C ALA A 12 -47.10 -44.82 14.12
N LEU A 13 -46.84 -45.85 14.93
CA LEU A 13 -45.61 -45.95 15.72
C LEU A 13 -44.35 -45.98 14.84
N PHE A 14 -44.41 -46.69 13.72
CA PHE A 14 -43.32 -46.74 12.76
C PHE A 14 -43.03 -45.36 12.15
N LEU A 15 -44.06 -44.62 11.74
CA LEU A 15 -43.92 -43.27 11.19
C LEU A 15 -43.38 -42.27 12.23
N VAL A 16 -43.85 -42.35 13.48
CA VAL A 16 -43.33 -41.51 14.58
C VAL A 16 -41.86 -41.82 14.85
N PHE A 17 -41.49 -43.11 14.90
CA PHE A 17 -40.11 -43.53 15.11
C PHE A 17 -39.19 -43.06 13.96
N PHE A 18 -39.60 -43.27 12.71
CA PHE A 18 -38.86 -42.79 11.54
C PHE A 18 -38.78 -41.27 11.49
N GLY A 19 -39.84 -40.56 11.86
CA GLY A 19 -39.85 -39.10 11.96
C GLY A 19 -38.87 -38.58 13.00
N LEU A 20 -38.81 -39.22 14.18
CA LEU A 20 -37.85 -38.89 15.24
C LEU A 20 -36.41 -39.19 14.80
N MET A 21 -36.15 -40.36 14.20
CA MET A 21 -34.83 -40.70 13.67
C MET A 21 -34.38 -39.73 12.59
N PHE A 22 -35.26 -39.38 11.66
CA PHE A 22 -34.98 -38.39 10.62
C PHE A 22 -34.66 -37.01 11.22
N PHE A 23 -35.41 -36.59 12.24
CA PHE A 23 -35.16 -35.32 12.93
C PHE A 23 -33.78 -35.29 13.61
N VAL A 24 -33.42 -36.37 14.31
CA VAL A 24 -32.11 -36.51 14.97
C VAL A 24 -30.98 -36.53 13.93
N LEU A 25 -31.12 -37.33 12.86
CA LEU A 25 -30.14 -37.37 11.77
C LEU A 25 -29.96 -35.99 11.15
N ARG A 26 -31.07 -35.34 10.76
CA ARG A 26 -31.04 -34.00 10.15
C ARG A 26 -30.30 -33.01 11.05
N ARG A 27 -30.65 -32.98 12.34
CA ARG A 27 -30.01 -32.07 13.29
C ARG A 27 -28.52 -32.38 13.47
N PHE A 28 -28.14 -33.65 13.49
CA PHE A 28 -26.75 -34.07 13.54
C PHE A 28 -25.98 -33.60 12.30
N PHE A 29 -26.52 -33.78 11.10
CA PHE A 29 -25.88 -33.32 9.86
C PHE A 29 -25.69 -31.81 9.85
N PHE A 30 -26.72 -31.01 10.20
CA PHE A 30 -26.58 -29.55 10.26
C PHE A 30 -25.48 -29.11 11.23
N TRP A 31 -25.37 -29.75 12.39
CA TRP A 31 -24.31 -29.46 13.36
C TRP A 31 -22.93 -29.90 12.86
N PHE A 32 -22.84 -31.09 12.27
CA PHE A 32 -21.60 -31.62 11.69
C PHE A 32 -21.07 -30.73 10.56
N PHE A 33 -21.93 -30.32 9.62
CA PHE A 33 -21.56 -29.40 8.54
C PHE A 33 -21.11 -28.02 9.07
N ALA A 34 -21.78 -27.48 10.08
CA ALA A 34 -21.39 -26.22 10.69
C ALA A 34 -20.01 -26.28 11.37
N ILE A 35 -19.63 -27.44 11.91
CA ILE A 35 -18.31 -27.66 12.51
C ILE A 35 -17.25 -27.91 11.46
N SER A 36 -17.54 -28.70 10.43
CA SER A 36 -16.58 -28.98 9.36
C SER A 36 -16.17 -27.70 8.62
N GLU A 37 -17.14 -26.80 8.35
CA GLU A 37 -16.84 -25.51 7.72
C GLU A 37 -15.95 -24.62 8.60
N ARG A 38 -16.16 -24.64 9.93
CA ARG A 38 -15.30 -23.91 10.87
C ARG A 38 -13.88 -24.49 10.89
N GLN A 39 -13.72 -25.81 10.85
CA GLN A 39 -12.40 -26.44 10.82
C GLN A 39 -11.65 -26.14 9.51
N GLU A 40 -12.32 -26.18 8.37
CA GLU A 40 -11.69 -25.81 7.10
C GLU A 40 -11.21 -24.35 7.06
N ARG A 41 -11.95 -23.43 7.69
CA ARG A 41 -11.51 -22.03 7.83
C ARG A 41 -10.27 -21.91 8.71
N LEU A 42 -10.22 -22.63 9.83
CA LEU A 42 -9.06 -22.63 10.72
C LEU A 42 -7.81 -23.19 10.04
N ILE A 43 -7.94 -24.30 9.31
CA ILE A 43 -6.83 -24.91 8.53
C ILE A 43 -6.33 -23.95 7.45
N ARG A 44 -7.22 -23.22 6.77
CA ARG A 44 -6.82 -22.19 5.80
C ARG A 44 -6.05 -21.06 6.46
N ILE A 45 -6.50 -20.58 7.62
CA ILE A 45 -5.83 -19.51 8.36
C ILE A 45 -4.43 -19.97 8.81
N GLU A 46 -4.30 -21.19 9.33
CA GLU A 46 -3.02 -21.76 9.76
C GLU A 46 -2.03 -21.84 8.59
N LYS A 47 -2.46 -22.36 7.44
CA LYS A 47 -1.63 -22.38 6.21
C LYS A 47 -1.21 -20.98 5.77
N THR A 48 -2.12 -20.00 5.83
CA THR A 48 -1.74 -18.61 5.49
C THR A 48 -0.74 -18.03 6.47
N GLN A 49 -0.82 -18.36 7.76
CA GLN A 49 0.18 -17.92 8.73
C GLN A 49 1.55 -18.52 8.48
N GLU A 50 1.64 -19.81 8.12
CA GLU A 50 2.91 -20.44 7.74
C GLU A 50 3.53 -19.79 6.51
N GLN A 51 2.72 -19.49 5.49
CA GLN A 51 3.17 -18.78 4.30
C GLN A 51 3.68 -17.37 4.62
N ILE A 52 2.97 -16.62 5.47
CA ILE A 52 3.39 -15.28 5.90
C ILE A 52 4.70 -15.35 6.68
N LYS A 53 4.88 -16.33 7.58
CA LYS A 53 6.13 -16.54 8.31
C LYS A 53 7.29 -16.82 7.35
N ALA A 54 7.09 -17.67 6.35
CA ALA A 54 8.11 -17.96 5.34
C ALA A 54 8.49 -16.71 4.53
N GLN A 55 7.50 -15.91 4.11
CA GLN A 55 7.74 -14.64 3.42
C GLN A 55 8.52 -13.64 4.30
N LEU A 56 8.17 -13.51 5.58
CA LEU A 56 8.89 -12.67 6.53
C LEU A 56 10.36 -13.08 6.67
N THR A 57 10.65 -14.37 6.75
CA THR A 57 12.04 -14.86 6.80
C THR A 57 12.81 -14.54 5.52
N GLN A 58 12.16 -14.64 4.36
CA GLN A 58 12.77 -14.30 3.08
C GLN A 58 13.09 -12.80 2.98
N VAL A 59 12.14 -11.94 3.40
CA VAL A 59 12.34 -10.48 3.43
C VAL A 59 13.44 -10.10 4.42
N GLN A 60 13.49 -10.73 5.59
CA GLN A 60 14.54 -10.50 6.58
C GLN A 60 15.93 -10.85 6.01
N GLU A 61 16.04 -11.95 5.27
CA GLU A 61 17.29 -12.35 4.63
C GLU A 61 17.68 -11.38 3.49
N GLN A 62 16.72 -10.91 2.70
CA GLN A 62 16.97 -9.86 1.70
C GLN A 62 17.44 -8.55 2.33
N ILE A 63 16.85 -8.14 3.45
CA ILE A 63 17.28 -6.96 4.21
C ILE A 63 18.70 -7.17 4.75
N ARG A 64 19.02 -8.36 5.25
CA ARG A 64 20.37 -8.68 5.72
C ARG A 64 21.40 -8.59 4.59
N GLN A 65 21.10 -9.16 3.43
CA GLN A 65 21.95 -9.07 2.24
C GLN A 65 22.13 -7.62 1.78
N LEU A 66 21.06 -6.81 1.81
CA LEU A 66 21.15 -5.38 1.55
C LEU A 66 22.04 -4.68 2.58
N ALA A 67 21.87 -4.97 3.87
CA ALA A 67 22.65 -4.39 4.96
C ALA A 67 24.13 -4.73 4.86
N GLU A 68 24.49 -5.94 4.41
CA GLU A 68 25.87 -6.35 4.14
C GLU A 68 26.44 -5.66 2.88
N GLN A 69 25.60 -5.28 1.92
CA GLN A 69 26.01 -4.53 0.73
C GLN A 69 26.15 -3.02 0.99
N VAL A 70 25.33 -2.42 1.87
CA VAL A 70 25.40 -0.98 2.21
C VAL A 70 26.82 -0.47 2.53
N PRO A 71 27.66 -1.14 3.37
CA PRO A 71 29.01 -0.64 3.65
C PRO A 71 29.94 -0.67 2.42
N THR A 72 29.67 -1.52 1.43
CA THR A 72 30.42 -1.56 0.16
C THR A 72 29.96 -0.49 -0.82
N LEU A 73 28.68 -0.09 -0.80
CA LEU A 73 28.20 1.06 -1.55
C LEU A 73 28.72 2.37 -0.96
N ASP A 74 28.81 2.50 0.36
CA ASP A 74 29.33 3.71 0.98
C ASP A 74 30.81 3.92 0.69
N SER A 75 31.67 2.90 0.77
CA SER A 75 33.11 3.06 0.45
C SER A 75 33.37 3.34 -1.03
N ALA A 76 32.72 2.61 -1.94
CA ALA A 76 32.89 2.81 -3.38
C ALA A 76 32.29 4.14 -3.86
N ASN A 77 31.14 4.56 -3.31
CA ASN A 77 30.55 5.86 -3.64
C ASN A 77 31.27 7.00 -2.94
N THR A 78 31.80 6.84 -1.73
CA THR A 78 32.62 7.88 -1.09
C THR A 78 33.96 8.05 -1.79
N GLU A 79 34.60 7.00 -2.30
CA GLU A 79 35.80 7.15 -3.15
C GLU A 79 35.47 7.82 -4.48
N ARG A 80 34.35 7.46 -5.14
CA ARG A 80 33.88 8.16 -6.35
C ARG A 80 33.52 9.62 -6.09
N LEU A 81 32.81 9.91 -5.00
CA LEU A 81 32.47 11.27 -4.57
C LEU A 81 33.73 12.06 -4.20
N ARG A 82 34.71 11.43 -3.56
CA ARG A 82 36.01 12.05 -3.26
C ARG A 82 36.77 12.35 -4.55
N ASN A 83 36.80 11.43 -5.51
CA ASN A 83 37.41 11.65 -6.81
C ASN A 83 36.68 12.73 -7.62
N LEU A 84 35.34 12.82 -7.53
CA LEU A 84 34.54 13.86 -8.17
C LEU A 84 34.77 15.23 -7.51
N VAL A 85 34.70 15.32 -6.18
CA VAL A 85 34.95 16.55 -5.41
C VAL A 85 36.39 17.04 -5.59
N GLN A 86 37.34 16.13 -5.69
CA GLN A 86 38.75 16.46 -5.91
C GLN A 86 39.03 16.83 -7.39
N SER A 87 38.18 16.40 -8.31
CA SER A 87 38.17 16.84 -9.72
C SER A 87 37.38 18.14 -9.97
N GLU A 88 36.50 18.55 -9.04
CA GLU A 88 35.64 19.74 -9.13
C GLU A 88 36.17 20.92 -8.28
N LEU A 89 37.45 21.31 -8.47
CA LEU A 89 37.87 22.69 -8.22
C LEU A 89 37.39 23.60 -9.39
N THR A 90 36.09 23.63 -9.64
CA THR A 90 35.44 24.56 -10.58
C THR A 90 34.04 24.91 -10.09
N PRO A 91 33.57 26.15 -10.33
CA PRO A 91 32.36 26.69 -9.72
C PRO A 91 31.10 26.01 -10.28
N ASN A 92 30.16 25.69 -9.38
CA ASN A 92 28.78 25.22 -9.59
C ASN A 92 28.37 24.91 -11.05
N PRO A 93 28.13 23.63 -11.41
CA PRO A 93 27.56 23.32 -12.71
C PRO A 93 26.14 23.90 -12.84
N PRO A 94 25.74 24.32 -14.06
CA PRO A 94 24.42 24.90 -14.27
C PRO A 94 23.32 23.86 -13.99
N LEU A 95 22.27 24.30 -13.28
CA LEU A 95 21.09 23.50 -12.96
C LEU A 95 20.49 22.95 -14.25
N VAL A 96 20.60 21.64 -14.45
CA VAL A 96 20.04 20.92 -15.58
C VAL A 96 18.51 20.98 -15.48
N LYS A 97 17.85 21.34 -16.58
CA LYS A 97 16.38 21.34 -16.69
C LYS A 97 15.85 19.91 -16.49
N ARG A 98 15.43 19.58 -15.27
CA ARG A 98 14.66 18.35 -14.99
C ARG A 98 13.22 18.55 -15.42
N ASP A 99 12.66 17.51 -16.05
CA ASP A 99 11.28 17.49 -16.52
C ASP A 99 10.32 17.32 -15.33
N LEU A 100 9.98 18.44 -14.68
CA LEU A 100 9.17 18.52 -13.46
C LEU A 100 7.73 17.98 -13.62
N ALA A 101 7.30 17.69 -14.85
CA ALA A 101 5.98 17.16 -15.15
C ALA A 101 5.77 15.72 -14.65
N GLN A 102 6.84 14.91 -14.55
CA GLN A 102 6.75 13.49 -14.19
C GLN A 102 6.89 13.22 -12.68
N ASP A 103 7.71 14.00 -11.96
CA ASP A 103 8.02 13.74 -10.55
C ASP A 103 7.09 14.44 -9.56
N PHE A 104 6.15 15.27 -10.04
CA PHE A 104 5.21 16.00 -9.19
C PHE A 104 3.78 15.46 -9.29
N ARG A 105 3.35 14.72 -8.27
CA ARG A 105 1.93 14.44 -7.96
C ARG A 105 1.51 15.32 -6.78
N PRO A 106 1.09 16.58 -7.01
CA PRO A 106 0.49 17.35 -5.93
C PRO A 106 -0.83 16.70 -5.52
N PHE A 107 -1.13 16.75 -4.23
CA PHE A 107 -2.39 16.28 -3.65
C PHE A 107 -3.60 17.07 -4.19
N ASN A 108 -3.37 18.27 -4.75
CA ASN A 108 -4.39 19.15 -5.32
C ASN A 108 -4.11 19.49 -6.81
N PRO A 109 -5.01 19.18 -7.75
CA PRO A 109 -4.81 19.43 -9.18
C PRO A 109 -4.76 20.92 -9.56
N LYS A 110 -5.38 21.82 -8.77
CA LYS A 110 -5.35 23.27 -9.04
C LYS A 110 -3.94 23.85 -8.82
N VAL A 111 -3.23 23.39 -7.80
CA VAL A 111 -1.85 23.80 -7.49
C VAL A 111 -0.90 23.33 -8.59
N LYS A 112 -1.13 22.14 -9.17
CA LYS A 112 -0.34 21.63 -10.30
C LYS A 112 -0.37 22.58 -11.49
N ALA A 113 -1.57 23.00 -11.89
CA ALA A 113 -1.75 23.87 -13.05
C ALA A 113 -1.09 25.23 -12.86
N GLN A 114 -1.14 25.78 -11.64
CA GLN A 114 -0.52 27.06 -11.32
C GLN A 114 1.00 26.99 -11.28
N VAL A 115 1.59 25.94 -10.71
CA VAL A 115 3.05 25.74 -10.73
C VAL A 115 3.55 25.52 -12.15
N GLN A 116 2.82 24.76 -12.97
CA GLN A 116 3.16 24.56 -14.37
C GLN A 116 3.11 25.87 -15.16
N ALA A 117 2.09 26.70 -14.94
CA ALA A 117 2.00 28.03 -15.56
C ALA A 117 3.16 28.96 -15.16
N ARG A 118 3.70 28.84 -13.94
CA ARG A 118 4.90 29.58 -13.52
C ARG A 118 6.15 29.13 -14.26
N ILE A 119 6.34 27.81 -14.40
CA ILE A 119 7.46 27.24 -15.14
C ILE A 119 7.42 27.70 -16.61
N GLU A 120 6.23 27.71 -17.23
CA GLU A 120 6.03 28.19 -18.60
C GLU A 120 6.34 29.69 -18.77
N ARG A 121 6.18 30.49 -17.71
CA ARG A 121 6.55 31.91 -17.68
C ARG A 121 8.03 32.16 -17.34
N GLY A 122 8.81 31.11 -17.08
CA GLY A 122 10.19 31.25 -16.61
C GLY A 122 10.28 31.79 -15.17
N GLU A 123 9.29 31.46 -14.34
CA GLU A 123 9.26 31.79 -12.92
C GLU A 123 9.63 30.55 -12.09
N CYS A 124 10.22 30.79 -10.92
CA CYS A 124 10.55 29.76 -9.95
C CYS A 124 9.29 29.04 -9.46
N ALA A 125 9.29 27.71 -9.54
CA ALA A 125 8.17 26.87 -9.13
C ALA A 125 7.79 27.03 -7.65
N TYR A 126 8.75 27.40 -6.79
CA TYR A 126 8.54 27.58 -5.35
C TYR A 126 8.13 29.02 -4.97
N CYS A 127 8.94 30.03 -5.31
CA CYS A 127 8.70 31.41 -4.85
C CYS A 127 7.98 32.31 -5.87
N GLY A 128 7.88 31.90 -7.15
CA GLY A 128 7.24 32.69 -8.21
C GLY A 128 8.05 33.89 -8.71
N GLN A 129 9.31 34.03 -8.31
CA GLN A 129 10.22 35.06 -8.84
C GLN A 129 10.77 34.62 -10.21
N PRO A 130 11.12 35.55 -11.11
CA PRO A 130 11.73 35.22 -12.39
C PRO A 130 13.03 34.44 -12.17
N ALA A 131 13.19 33.31 -12.87
CA ALA A 131 14.33 32.42 -12.72
C ALA A 131 14.78 31.87 -14.08
N ALA A 132 16.10 31.81 -14.30
CA ALA A 132 16.68 31.24 -15.54
C ALA A 132 16.49 29.72 -15.64
N ALA A 133 16.22 29.07 -14.50
CA ALA A 133 15.90 27.66 -14.34
C ALA A 133 14.61 27.52 -13.55
N SER A 134 14.09 26.30 -13.41
CA SER A 134 12.83 26.02 -12.72
C SER A 134 12.81 26.44 -11.24
N PHE A 135 13.98 26.65 -10.63
CA PHE A 135 14.16 27.16 -9.27
C PHE A 135 15.24 28.25 -9.24
N CYS A 136 15.11 29.22 -8.32
CA CYS A 136 16.14 30.25 -8.11
C CYS A 136 17.43 29.69 -7.48
N ASP A 137 17.30 28.68 -6.62
CA ASP A 137 18.41 28.05 -5.91
C ASP A 137 18.08 26.60 -5.50
N LEU A 138 19.11 25.87 -5.04
CA LEU A 138 19.01 24.50 -4.55
C LEU A 138 18.16 24.38 -3.27
N GLN A 139 18.01 25.47 -2.51
CA GLN A 139 17.23 25.47 -1.28
C GLN A 139 15.73 25.43 -1.60
N HIS A 140 15.28 26.19 -2.61
CA HIS A 140 13.93 26.16 -3.14
C HIS A 140 13.58 24.82 -3.79
N GLU A 141 14.53 24.20 -4.50
CA GLU A 141 14.34 22.86 -5.04
C GLU A 141 14.10 21.84 -3.91
N LYS A 142 14.94 21.84 -2.88
CA LYS A 142 14.78 20.93 -1.71
C LYS A 142 13.49 21.20 -0.95
N ALA A 143 13.13 22.46 -0.75
CA ALA A 143 11.89 22.84 -0.09
C ALA A 143 10.67 22.33 -0.87
N TYR A 144 10.68 22.46 -2.19
CA TYR A 144 9.63 21.97 -3.07
C TYR A 144 9.42 20.45 -3.01
N PHE A 145 10.50 19.66 -2.95
CA PHE A 145 10.41 18.18 -2.90
C PHE A 145 10.22 17.58 -1.50
N SER A 146 10.55 18.31 -0.43
CA SER A 146 10.46 17.80 0.95
C SER A 146 9.02 17.76 1.50
N GLY A 147 8.03 18.24 0.75
CA GLY A 147 6.62 18.20 1.18
C GLY A 147 6.31 19.07 2.40
N ASN A 148 7.26 19.90 2.84
CA ASN A 148 6.99 21.02 3.72
C ASN A 148 6.19 22.02 2.90
N TYR A 149 4.87 21.92 2.94
CA TYR A 149 3.95 22.86 2.33
C TYR A 149 4.05 24.21 3.06
N PRO A 150 4.58 25.27 2.45
CA PRO A 150 3.77 26.43 2.19
C PRO A 150 3.13 26.16 0.82
N GLU A 151 1.83 26.42 0.69
CA GLU A 151 1.33 26.82 -0.62
C GLU A 151 2.36 27.82 -1.19
N PRO A 152 2.83 27.64 -2.44
CA PRO A 152 3.88 28.47 -3.02
C PRO A 152 3.61 29.92 -2.62
N LEU A 153 4.58 30.59 -1.95
CA LEU A 153 4.38 31.77 -1.07
C LEU A 153 3.49 32.93 -1.61
N ASN A 154 3.17 32.89 -2.90
CA ASN A 154 2.39 33.87 -3.65
C ASN A 154 1.18 33.28 -4.40
N LEU A 155 0.69 32.08 -4.04
CA LEU A 155 -0.61 31.62 -4.49
C LEU A 155 -1.68 32.18 -3.56
N PRO A 156 -2.76 32.77 -4.09
CA PRO A 156 -3.87 33.18 -3.24
C PRO A 156 -4.35 31.94 -2.48
N ASN A 157 -4.34 32.03 -1.15
CA ASN A 157 -4.81 31.00 -0.23
C ASN A 157 -6.07 30.36 -0.81
N SER A 158 -6.02 29.09 -1.18
CA SER A 158 -7.20 28.37 -1.67
C SER A 158 -8.08 27.87 -0.52
N SER A 159 -7.88 28.42 0.70
CA SER A 159 -8.64 28.09 1.90
C SER A 159 -10.09 28.61 1.88
N GLU A 160 -10.51 29.30 0.83
CA GLU A 160 -11.91 29.63 0.59
C GLU A 160 -12.43 28.70 -0.52
N ASP A 161 -13.41 27.87 -0.15
CA ASP A 161 -14.15 26.88 -0.95
C ASP A 161 -13.75 25.41 -0.70
N TYR A 162 -13.96 24.98 0.55
CA TYR A 162 -14.38 23.62 0.88
C TYR A 162 -15.61 23.66 1.79
#